data_AF-A0AAU3PZ50-F1
#
_entry.id   AF-A0AAU3PZ50-F1
#
_cell.length_a   1.000
_cell.length_b   1.000
_cell.length_c   1.000
_cell.angle_alpha   90.00
_cell.angle_beta   90.00
_cell.angle_gamma   90.00
#
_symmetry.space_group_name_H-M   'P 1'
#
loop_
_entity.id
_entity.type
_entity.pdbx_description
1 polymer ?
#
loop_
_entity_poly.entity_id
_entity_poly.type
_entity_poly.pdbx_seq_one_letter_code
_entity_poly.pdbx_strand_id
1 'polypeptide(L)'
;MRTPDIEQAITFTAIIGSTPVVIVLPRFRSVHIAESGALVTVDAWTTALLEHGAQSMLDTDFLGDPTPGWTAAIGPGVTTVRITGPAGLGEIYSGELEADTAWRERVAGLHHIGAGLVVISGTADSTTPDAAQEMMESERAAWIRAATVLA
;
A
#
# COMPACT_ATOMS: atom_id res chain seq x y z
N MET A 1 1.73 16.88 -7.90
CA MET A 1 3.21 16.97 -7.70
C MET A 1 3.89 15.84 -8.47
N ARG A 2 5.22 15.80 -8.73
CA ARG A 2 5.83 14.59 -9.34
C ARG A 2 5.98 13.52 -8.26
N THR A 3 5.44 12.33 -8.50
CA THR A 3 5.58 11.18 -7.60
C THR A 3 7.07 10.88 -7.38
N PRO A 4 7.52 10.70 -6.12
CA PRO A 4 8.89 10.27 -5.83
C PRO A 4 9.24 8.95 -6.54
N ASP A 5 10.45 8.84 -7.08
CA ASP A 5 10.92 7.60 -7.68
C ASP A 5 11.27 6.58 -6.57
N ILE A 6 10.56 5.46 -6.54
CA ILE A 6 10.80 4.34 -5.61
C ILE A 6 12.06 3.59 -6.05
N GLU A 7 13.02 3.43 -5.12
CA GLU A 7 14.23 2.63 -5.34
C GLU A 7 13.96 1.14 -5.13
N GLN A 8 13.31 0.85 -4.00
CA GLN A 8 12.99 -0.47 -3.51
C GLN A 8 11.71 -0.35 -2.69
N ALA A 9 10.94 -1.40 -2.60
CA ALA A 9 9.85 -1.47 -1.63
C ALA A 9 9.83 -2.87 -1.02
N ILE A 10 9.32 -2.95 0.20
CA ILE A 10 9.02 -4.21 0.86
C ILE A 10 7.53 -4.27 1.20
N THR A 11 7.01 -5.48 1.36
CA THR A 11 5.61 -5.71 1.70
C THR A 11 5.45 -6.57 2.92
N PHE A 12 4.41 -6.28 3.69
CA PHE A 12 3.91 -7.13 4.77
C PHE A 12 2.44 -7.43 4.56
N THR A 13 1.99 -8.60 5.02
CA THR A 13 0.56 -8.91 5.10
C THR A 13 0.08 -8.86 6.54
N ALA A 14 -1.12 -8.36 6.74
CA ALA A 14 -1.79 -8.39 8.04
C ALA A 14 -3.30 -8.62 7.87
N ILE A 15 -3.97 -8.89 9.00
CA ILE A 15 -5.42 -8.83 9.13
C ILE A 15 -5.72 -7.73 10.14
N ILE A 16 -6.41 -6.68 9.71
CA ILE A 16 -6.84 -5.58 10.57
C ILE A 16 -8.37 -5.68 10.70
N GLY A 17 -8.85 -5.88 11.93
CA GLY A 17 -10.24 -6.30 12.17
C GLY A 17 -10.53 -7.63 11.48
N SER A 18 -11.33 -7.60 10.42
CA SER A 18 -11.63 -8.75 9.55
C SER A 18 -11.01 -8.63 8.14
N THR A 19 -10.34 -7.51 7.85
CA THR A 19 -9.89 -7.17 6.50
C THR A 19 -8.44 -7.61 6.29
N PRO A 20 -8.15 -8.46 5.29
CA PRO A 20 -6.78 -8.71 4.86
C PRO A 20 -6.21 -7.46 4.19
N VAL A 21 -5.03 -7.05 4.60
CA VAL A 21 -4.32 -5.88 4.07
C VAL A 21 -2.91 -6.25 3.58
N VAL A 22 -2.42 -5.51 2.58
CA VAL A 22 -1.01 -5.48 2.20
C VAL A 22 -0.44 -4.13 2.56
N ILE A 23 0.64 -4.11 3.33
CA ILE A 23 1.35 -2.89 3.71
C ILE A 23 2.58 -2.79 2.82
N VAL A 24 2.72 -1.69 2.07
CA VAL A 24 3.85 -1.39 1.19
C VAL A 24 4.69 -0.30 1.82
N LEU A 25 5.95 -0.61 2.15
CA LEU A 25 6.93 0.36 2.60
C LEU A 25 7.90 0.70 1.46
N PRO A 26 7.74 1.87 0.80
CA PRO A 26 8.69 2.32 -0.21
C PRO A 26 9.96 2.88 0.43
N ARG A 27 11.08 2.65 -0.26
CA ARG A 27 12.37 3.30 -0.04
C ARG A 27 12.64 4.17 -1.26
N PHE A 28 12.90 5.45 -1.04
CA PHE A 28 13.10 6.43 -2.11
C PHE A 28 14.58 6.67 -2.41
N ARG A 29 14.93 6.84 -3.69
CA ARG A 29 16.32 7.05 -4.14
C ARG A 29 16.94 8.36 -3.65
N SER A 30 16.13 9.36 -3.35
CA SER A 30 16.60 10.70 -3.02
C SER A 30 15.82 11.23 -1.84
N VAL A 31 16.39 11.07 -0.65
CA VAL A 31 15.89 11.72 0.54
C VAL A 31 16.12 13.22 0.39
N HIS A 32 15.08 13.96 0.03
CA HIS A 32 15.15 15.42 0.03
C HIS A 32 14.82 15.88 1.44
N ILE A 33 15.74 16.60 2.08
CA ILE A 33 15.54 17.22 3.39
C ILE A 33 15.33 18.71 3.14
N ALA A 34 14.20 19.25 3.61
CA ALA A 34 13.94 20.69 3.61
C ALA A 34 14.99 21.41 4.46
N GLU A 35 15.16 22.72 4.28
CA GLU A 35 16.02 23.52 5.16
C GLU A 35 15.63 23.41 6.64
N SER A 36 14.37 23.08 6.94
CA SER A 36 13.84 22.81 8.29
C SER A 36 14.27 21.46 8.89
N GLY A 37 14.96 20.60 8.14
CA GLY A 37 15.30 19.24 8.56
C GLY A 37 14.19 18.20 8.31
N ALA A 38 13.02 18.62 7.81
CA ALA A 38 11.93 17.71 7.47
C ALA A 38 12.20 16.96 6.17
N LEU A 39 11.83 15.68 6.12
CA LEU A 39 11.92 14.88 4.90
C LEU A 39 10.84 15.31 3.90
N VAL A 40 11.21 15.98 2.82
CA VAL A 40 10.30 16.48 1.77
C VAL A 40 9.74 15.36 0.90
N THR A 41 10.52 14.31 0.66
CA THR A 41 10.06 13.15 -0.13
C THR A 41 9.03 12.29 0.59
N VAL A 42 8.99 12.40 1.92
CA VAL A 42 8.12 11.63 2.82
C VAL A 42 6.69 12.13 2.73
N ASP A 43 6.51 13.44 2.82
CA ASP A 43 5.19 14.06 2.63
C ASP A 43 4.76 13.94 1.17
N ALA A 44 5.70 13.99 0.22
CA ALA A 44 5.38 13.91 -1.20
C ALA A 44 4.78 12.57 -1.61
N TRP A 45 5.19 11.45 -1.00
CA TRP A 45 4.62 10.13 -1.32
C TRP A 45 3.20 9.99 -0.80
N THR A 46 2.98 10.21 0.50
CA THR A 46 1.63 10.13 1.08
C THR A 46 0.70 11.13 0.40
N THR A 47 1.18 12.36 0.10
CA THR A 47 0.42 13.34 -0.69
C THR A 47 0.09 12.80 -2.09
N ALA A 48 1.05 12.19 -2.79
CA ALA A 48 0.80 11.62 -4.11
C ALA A 48 -0.25 10.49 -4.05
N LEU A 49 -0.24 9.64 -3.02
CA LEU A 49 -1.28 8.63 -2.82
C LEU A 49 -2.66 9.27 -2.65
N LEU A 50 -2.76 10.29 -1.78
CA LEU A 50 -4.01 11.02 -1.52
C LEU A 50 -4.52 11.74 -2.78
N GLU A 51 -3.63 12.38 -3.56
CA GLU A 51 -3.95 12.99 -4.85
C GLU A 51 -4.52 11.96 -5.86
N HIS A 52 -4.20 10.68 -5.70
CA HIS A 52 -4.67 9.58 -6.55
C HIS A 52 -5.74 8.70 -5.90
N GLY A 53 -6.50 9.26 -4.94
CA GLY A 53 -7.71 8.63 -4.40
C GLY A 53 -7.46 7.68 -3.22
N ALA A 54 -6.27 7.70 -2.65
CA ALA A 54 -6.06 7.11 -1.33
C ALA A 54 -6.78 7.92 -0.24
N GLN A 55 -7.06 7.26 0.87
CA GLN A 55 -7.65 7.86 2.05
C GLN A 55 -6.61 7.91 3.17
N SER A 56 -6.66 8.95 3.99
CA SER A 56 -5.83 8.99 5.20
C SER A 56 -6.24 7.85 6.14
N MET A 57 -5.26 7.22 6.79
CA MET A 57 -5.50 6.14 7.74
C MET A 57 -5.88 6.69 9.12
N LEU A 58 -7.02 7.39 9.18
CA LEU A 58 -7.61 7.89 10.43
C LEU A 58 -8.44 6.83 11.16
N ASP A 59 -8.93 5.85 10.40
CA ASP A 59 -9.77 4.75 10.87
C ASP A 59 -9.37 3.45 10.14
N THR A 60 -9.72 2.32 10.72
CA THR A 60 -9.34 0.96 10.30
C THR A 60 -10.50 0.15 9.71
N ASP A 61 -11.68 0.74 9.56
CA ASP A 61 -12.85 0.06 9.00
C ASP A 61 -12.78 -0.16 7.48
N PHE A 62 -11.86 0.52 6.77
CA PHE A 62 -11.58 0.38 5.33
C PHE A 62 -12.83 0.30 4.43
N LEU A 63 -13.83 1.14 4.65
CA LEU A 63 -15.11 1.03 3.94
C LEU A 63 -15.04 1.51 2.48
N GLY A 64 -15.86 0.90 1.62
CA GLY A 64 -16.07 1.36 0.23
C GLY A 64 -15.74 0.32 -0.84
N ASP A 65 -16.00 0.69 -2.09
CA ASP A 65 -15.66 -0.10 -3.28
C ASP A 65 -14.19 0.12 -3.70
N PRO A 66 -13.64 -0.74 -4.58
CA PRO A 66 -12.32 -0.51 -5.16
C PRO A 66 -12.17 0.88 -5.80
N THR A 67 -11.11 1.58 -5.43
CA THR A 67 -10.75 2.89 -5.98
C THR A 67 -10.41 2.75 -7.46
N PRO A 68 -11.04 3.54 -8.37
CA PRO A 68 -10.80 3.46 -9.79
C PRO A 68 -9.31 3.60 -10.17
N GLY A 69 -8.85 2.75 -11.09
CA GLY A 69 -7.48 2.77 -11.60
C GLY A 69 -6.44 2.09 -10.70
N TRP A 70 -6.83 1.59 -9.52
CA TRP A 70 -5.97 0.81 -8.64
C TRP A 70 -6.19 -0.69 -8.81
N THR A 71 -5.10 -1.44 -8.95
CA THR A 71 -5.15 -2.90 -9.07
C THR A 71 -4.09 -3.57 -8.23
N ALA A 72 -4.47 -4.66 -7.56
CA ALA A 72 -3.58 -5.59 -6.90
C ALA A 72 -3.68 -6.95 -7.60
N ALA A 73 -2.71 -7.24 -8.46
CA ALA A 73 -2.60 -8.52 -9.13
C ALA A 73 -1.80 -9.49 -8.26
N ILE A 74 -2.40 -10.62 -7.94
CA ILE A 74 -1.80 -11.68 -7.14
C ILE A 74 -1.51 -12.86 -8.05
N GLY A 75 -0.23 -13.22 -8.14
CA GLY A 75 0.25 -14.27 -9.03
C GLY A 75 -0.21 -15.69 -8.62
N PRO A 76 0.03 -16.69 -9.48
CA PRO A 76 -0.37 -18.06 -9.25
C PRO A 76 0.28 -18.59 -7.97
N GLY A 77 -0.51 -19.29 -7.15
CA GLY A 77 -0.07 -19.74 -5.84
C GLY A 77 0.16 -18.60 -4.83
N VAL A 78 -0.25 -17.36 -5.14
CA VAL A 78 -0.25 -16.18 -4.25
C VAL A 78 1.13 -15.88 -3.64
N THR A 79 2.21 -16.18 -4.39
CA THR A 79 3.60 -15.93 -3.94
C THR A 79 4.13 -14.58 -4.40
N THR A 80 3.45 -13.94 -5.35
CA THR A 80 3.84 -12.63 -5.88
C THR A 80 2.66 -11.69 -5.89
N VAL A 81 2.94 -10.41 -5.68
CA VAL A 81 1.95 -9.34 -5.81
C VAL A 81 2.52 -8.21 -6.65
N ARG A 82 1.67 -7.66 -7.50
CA ARG A 82 1.91 -6.42 -8.24
C ARG A 82 0.82 -5.43 -7.91
N ILE A 83 1.22 -4.26 -7.42
CA ILE A 83 0.32 -3.18 -7.05
C ILE A 83 0.56 -2.02 -8.00
N THR A 84 -0.47 -1.67 -8.75
CA THR A 84 -0.44 -0.62 -9.77
C THR A 84 -1.48 0.42 -9.43
N GLY A 85 -1.08 1.68 -9.45
CA GLY A 85 -1.96 2.82 -9.31
C GLY A 85 -2.44 3.36 -10.66
N PRO A 86 -3.28 4.40 -10.63
CA PRO A 86 -3.81 5.05 -11.82
C PRO A 86 -2.71 5.71 -12.67
N ALA A 87 -3.09 6.16 -13.86
CA ALA A 87 -2.19 6.88 -14.76
C ALA A 87 -1.53 8.06 -14.04
N GLY A 88 -0.19 8.15 -14.13
CA GLY A 88 0.62 9.14 -13.41
C GLY A 88 1.31 8.59 -12.16
N LEU A 89 0.74 7.57 -11.51
CA LEU A 89 1.39 6.89 -10.38
C LEU A 89 2.16 5.64 -10.82
N GLY A 90 1.59 4.85 -11.71
CA GLY A 90 2.24 3.65 -12.26
C GLY A 90 2.35 2.50 -11.25
N GLU A 91 3.36 1.65 -11.42
CA GLU A 91 3.61 0.51 -10.53
C GLU A 91 4.27 0.99 -9.24
N ILE A 92 3.65 0.67 -8.09
CA ILE A 92 4.17 1.05 -6.77
C ILE A 92 4.91 -0.11 -6.08
N TYR A 93 4.61 -1.34 -6.49
CA TYR A 93 5.27 -2.54 -6.00
C TYR A 93 5.12 -3.70 -6.99
N SER A 94 6.17 -4.48 -7.16
CA SER A 94 6.13 -5.81 -7.79
C SER A 94 7.17 -6.69 -7.13
N GLY A 95 6.76 -7.82 -6.56
CA GLY A 95 7.66 -8.70 -5.84
C GLY A 95 6.96 -9.87 -5.16
N GLU A 96 7.67 -10.49 -4.20
CA GLU A 96 7.17 -11.61 -3.42
C GLU A 96 6.17 -11.16 -2.35
N LEU A 97 5.15 -11.98 -2.12
CA LEU A 97 4.14 -11.77 -1.09
C LEU A 97 4.17 -12.94 -0.11
N GLU A 98 4.73 -12.71 1.07
CA GLU A 98 4.66 -13.66 2.17
C GLU A 98 3.29 -13.57 2.85
N ALA A 99 2.37 -14.44 2.41
CA ALA A 99 1.03 -14.57 3.00
C ALA A 99 0.78 -15.99 3.49
N ASP A 100 0.17 -16.14 4.67
CA ASP A 100 -0.31 -17.44 5.14
C ASP A 100 -1.59 -17.89 4.42
N THR A 101 -1.98 -19.17 4.58
CA THR A 101 -3.19 -19.72 3.94
C THR A 101 -4.46 -18.99 4.34
N ALA A 102 -4.58 -18.58 5.60
CA ALA A 102 -5.80 -17.98 6.12
C ALA A 102 -6.01 -16.55 5.57
N TRP A 103 -4.93 -15.81 5.35
CA TRP A 103 -4.95 -14.52 4.67
C TRP A 103 -5.36 -14.69 3.20
N ARG A 104 -4.78 -15.70 2.52
CA ARG A 104 -5.07 -15.98 1.10
C ARG A 104 -6.53 -16.33 0.85
N GLU A 105 -7.11 -17.17 1.69
CA GLU A 105 -8.54 -17.55 1.60
C GLU A 105 -9.45 -16.33 1.75
N ARG A 106 -9.11 -15.40 2.65
CA ARG A 106 -9.88 -14.15 2.82
C ARG A 106 -9.80 -13.28 1.57
N VAL A 107 -8.61 -13.12 0.99
CA VAL A 107 -8.46 -12.34 -0.25
C VAL A 107 -9.22 -12.97 -1.42
N ALA A 108 -9.20 -14.30 -1.54
CA ALA A 108 -10.00 -15.01 -2.55
C ALA A 108 -11.50 -14.76 -2.37
N GLY A 109 -11.98 -14.77 -1.11
CA GLY A 109 -13.35 -14.42 -0.77
C GLY A 109 -13.71 -12.98 -1.16
N LEU A 110 -12.86 -12.01 -0.83
CA LEU A 110 -13.07 -10.60 -1.19
C LEU A 110 -13.04 -10.36 -2.71
N HIS A 111 -12.15 -11.06 -3.43
CA HIS A 111 -12.11 -11.01 -4.88
C HIS A 111 -13.42 -11.52 -5.50
N HIS A 112 -13.96 -12.64 -5.00
CA HIS A 112 -15.20 -13.22 -5.52
C HIS A 112 -16.40 -12.26 -5.42
N ILE A 113 -16.45 -11.45 -4.37
CA ILE A 113 -17.52 -10.45 -4.16
C ILE A 113 -17.16 -9.06 -4.73
N GLY A 114 -16.01 -8.91 -5.40
CA GLY A 114 -15.57 -7.64 -5.98
C GLY A 114 -15.14 -6.57 -4.97
N ALA A 115 -14.95 -6.92 -3.70
CA ALA A 115 -14.62 -5.97 -2.63
C ALA A 115 -13.17 -5.45 -2.71
N GLY A 116 -12.30 -6.08 -3.49
CA GLY A 116 -10.90 -5.68 -3.64
C GLY A 116 -10.03 -5.94 -2.40
N LEU A 117 -8.77 -5.53 -2.50
CA LEU A 117 -7.73 -5.69 -1.49
C LEU A 117 -7.32 -4.33 -0.96
N VAL A 118 -7.19 -4.20 0.36
CA VAL A 118 -6.67 -2.97 0.96
C VAL A 118 -5.15 -2.96 0.88
N VAL A 119 -4.62 -1.88 0.31
CA VAL A 119 -3.20 -1.57 0.27
C VAL A 119 -2.96 -0.36 1.17
N ILE A 120 -2.07 -0.50 2.15
CA ILE A 120 -1.63 0.58 3.03
C ILE A 120 -0.23 0.96 2.61
N SER A 121 0.03 2.25 2.45
CA SER A 121 1.37 2.75 2.18
C SER A 121 1.52 4.16 2.72
N GLY A 122 2.76 4.53 2.99
CA GLY A 122 3.09 5.83 3.54
C GLY A 122 4.58 5.91 3.75
N THR A 123 4.98 6.77 4.66
CA THR A 123 6.38 6.88 5.03
C THR A 123 6.67 6.18 6.35
N ALA A 124 7.64 5.29 6.31
CA ALA A 124 8.30 4.75 7.49
C ALA A 124 9.80 5.13 7.48
N ASP A 125 10.37 5.26 8.68
CA ASP A 125 11.79 5.59 8.86
C ASP A 125 12.72 4.39 8.57
N SER A 126 12.15 3.19 8.52
CA SER A 126 12.85 1.97 8.11
C SER A 126 11.91 0.97 7.45
N THR A 127 12.48 -0.05 6.82
CA THR A 127 11.74 -1.12 6.16
C THR A 127 11.58 -2.32 7.10
N THR A 128 10.96 -2.11 8.27
CA THR A 128 10.73 -3.14 9.29
C THR A 128 9.24 -3.26 9.63
N PRO A 129 8.79 -4.39 10.21
CA PRO A 129 7.41 -4.53 10.68
C PRO A 129 7.04 -3.46 11.72
N ASP A 130 7.93 -3.17 12.67
CA ASP A 130 7.70 -2.15 13.70
C ASP A 130 7.51 -0.76 13.08
N ALA A 131 8.33 -0.41 12.08
CA ALA A 131 8.19 0.87 11.38
C ALA A 131 6.93 0.95 10.50
N ALA A 132 6.44 -0.18 9.97
CA ALA A 132 5.12 -0.23 9.35
C ALA A 132 4.00 0.08 10.35
N GLN A 133 4.09 -0.46 11.56
CA GLN A 133 3.13 -0.17 12.62
C GLN A 133 3.20 1.31 13.03
N GLU A 134 4.39 1.84 13.30
CA GLU A 134 4.58 3.26 13.65
C GLU A 134 4.05 4.19 12.55
N MET A 135 4.27 3.86 11.27
CA MET A 135 3.72 4.61 10.14
C MET A 135 2.20 4.68 10.17
N MET A 136 1.52 3.58 10.49
CA MET A 136 0.06 3.52 10.58
C MET A 136 -0.48 4.29 11.79
N GLU A 137 0.23 4.29 12.91
CA GLU A 137 -0.18 4.99 14.14
C GLU A 137 0.08 6.51 14.10
N SER A 138 1.04 6.95 13.28
CA SER A 138 1.48 8.36 13.23
C SER A 138 0.76 9.21 12.18
N GLU A 139 -0.40 8.77 11.68
CA GLU A 139 -1.17 9.44 10.61
C GLU A 139 -0.37 9.70 9.31
N ARG A 140 0.78 9.03 9.15
CA ARG A 140 1.66 9.12 7.97
C ARG A 140 1.32 8.10 6.90
N ALA A 141 0.33 7.25 7.16
CA ALA A 141 -0.17 6.24 6.25
C ALA A 141 -1.41 6.71 5.48
N ALA A 142 -1.48 6.34 4.22
CA ALA A 142 -2.69 6.34 3.43
C ALA A 142 -3.04 4.91 3.02
N TRP A 143 -4.31 4.68 2.74
CA TRP A 143 -4.79 3.38 2.30
C TRP A 143 -5.66 3.52 1.04
N ILE A 144 -5.66 2.47 0.24
CA ILE A 144 -6.44 2.35 -0.98
C ILE A 144 -7.07 0.98 -1.03
N ARG A 145 -8.31 0.89 -1.51
CA ARG A 145 -8.91 -0.40 -1.88
C ARG A 145 -8.63 -0.63 -3.36
N ALA A 146 -7.72 -1.54 -3.68
CA ALA A 146 -7.37 -1.89 -5.05
C ALA A 146 -8.25 -3.03 -5.57
N ALA A 147 -8.64 -2.97 -6.84
CA ALA A 147 -9.32 -4.09 -7.47
C ALA A 147 -8.38 -5.30 -7.50
N THR A 148 -8.84 -6.44 -6.99
CA THR A 148 -8.02 -7.65 -6.95
C THR A 148 -8.09 -8.36 -8.30
N VAL A 149 -6.95 -8.85 -8.78
CA VAL A 149 -6.87 -9.78 -9.91
C VAL A 149 -6.13 -11.02 -9.44
N LEU A 150 -6.78 -12.18 -9.47
CA LEU A 150 -6.17 -13.47 -9.12
C LEU A 150 -5.80 -14.23 -10.40
N ALA A 151 -4.55 -14.67 -10.51
CA ALA A 151 -4.03 -15.47 -11.63
C ALA A 151 -4.01 -16.97 -11.33
#